data_AF-A0A9W9MQ91-F1
#
_entry.id   AF-A0A9W9MQ91-F1
#
_cell.length_a   1.000
_cell.length_b   1.000
_cell.length_c   1.000
_cell.angle_alpha   90.00
_cell.angle_beta   90.00
_cell.angle_gamma   90.00
#
_symmetry.space_group_name_H-M   'P 1'
#
loop_
_entity.id
_entity.type
_entity.pdbx_description
1 polymer ?
#
loop_
_entity_poly.entity_id
_entity_poly.type
_entity_poly.pdbx_seq_one_letter_code
_entity_poly.pdbx_strand_id
1 'polypeptide(L)'
;MKLGFIPNDTIQALNPTACVLLGPIIQKHGIAFGSISRMAWSFITISSSMAFAAGLQKLIYTRGPCYESPLSCPDSDGGKIPNNISVWVQTPSYFLLAFAEILGFTTLSEYSYSKAPKDMRSLVQALRQVTAAIGSALGMALSPVAVNPKVMYLYTGLAATMIAAAPVFWVAFRNYDDIDDELHETSLIQPDSRDEMEETTARVQP
;
A
#
# COMPACT_ATOMS: atom_id res chain seq x y z
N MET A 1 21.00 11.40 -8.30
CA MET A 1 21.36 10.00 -8.65
C MET A 1 21.85 9.99 -10.09
N LYS A 2 22.82 9.14 -10.45
CA LYS A 2 23.17 8.97 -11.87
C LYS A 2 22.06 8.18 -12.55
N LEU A 3 21.24 8.85 -13.37
CA LEU A 3 20.47 8.16 -14.39
C LEU A 3 21.49 7.64 -15.40
N GLY A 4 21.60 6.32 -15.54
CA GLY A 4 22.34 5.73 -16.64
C GLY A 4 21.60 5.96 -17.97
N PHE A 5 21.46 4.91 -18.76
CA PHE A 5 20.70 4.92 -20.03
C PHE A 5 19.17 4.85 -19.83
N ILE A 6 18.64 5.14 -18.63
CA ILE A 6 17.26 4.83 -18.25
C ILE A 6 16.48 6.12 -18.00
N PRO A 7 15.32 6.33 -18.66
CA PRO A 7 14.47 7.49 -18.42
C PRO A 7 13.81 7.44 -17.04
N ASN A 8 13.52 8.61 -16.47
CA ASN A 8 12.87 8.76 -15.17
C ASN A 8 11.53 8.00 -15.09
N ASP A 9 10.80 7.91 -16.21
CA ASP A 9 9.54 7.16 -16.32
C ASP A 9 9.69 5.68 -15.96
N THR A 10 10.85 5.08 -16.24
CA THR A 10 11.10 3.69 -15.88
C THR A 10 11.08 3.49 -14.37
N ILE A 11 11.50 4.50 -13.58
CA ILE A 11 11.53 4.41 -12.12
C ILE A 11 10.11 4.42 -11.55
N GLN A 12 9.20 5.20 -12.12
CA GLN A 12 7.79 5.19 -11.74
C GLN A 12 7.10 3.90 -12.19
N ALA A 13 7.49 3.35 -13.34
CA ALA A 13 6.95 2.08 -13.84
C ALA A 13 7.42 0.84 -13.06
N LEU A 14 8.46 0.94 -12.22
CA LEU A 14 8.96 -0.20 -11.43
C LEU A 14 7.94 -0.71 -10.42
N ASN A 15 7.17 0.18 -9.78
CA ASN A 15 6.18 -0.23 -8.77
C ASN A 15 5.07 -1.13 -9.35
N PRO A 16 4.30 -0.70 -10.39
CA PRO A 16 3.28 -1.56 -10.97
C PRO A 16 3.86 -2.82 -11.61
N THR A 17 5.09 -2.75 -12.17
CA THR A 17 5.78 -3.94 -12.69
C THR A 17 6.07 -4.96 -11.58
N ALA A 18 6.55 -4.49 -10.42
CA ALA A 18 6.77 -5.35 -9.26
C ALA A 18 5.46 -5.96 -8.74
N CYS A 19 4.36 -5.20 -8.74
CA CYS A 19 3.04 -5.72 -8.37
C CYS A 19 2.56 -6.85 -9.29
N VAL A 20 2.69 -6.69 -10.61
CA VAL A 20 2.31 -7.72 -11.59
C VAL A 20 3.17 -8.99 -11.43
N LEU A 21 4.46 -8.83 -11.10
CA LEU A 21 5.37 -9.96 -10.94
C LEU A 21 5.16 -10.72 -9.61
N LEU A 22 4.92 -9.99 -8.52
CA LEU A 22 4.72 -10.58 -7.18
C LEU A 22 3.30 -11.10 -6.94
N GLY A 23 2.29 -10.53 -7.59
CA GLY A 23 0.88 -10.93 -7.47
C GLY A 23 0.64 -12.44 -7.53
N PRO A 24 1.06 -13.15 -8.59
CA PRO A 24 0.83 -14.60 -8.70
C PRO A 24 1.61 -15.43 -7.67
N ILE A 25 2.75 -14.92 -7.18
CA ILE A 25 3.61 -15.65 -6.22
C ILE A 25 2.94 -15.70 -4.84
N ILE A 26 2.35 -14.58 -4.42
CA ILE A 26 1.66 -14.45 -3.13
C ILE A 26 0.38 -15.28 -3.12
N GLN A 27 -0.37 -15.31 -4.22
CA GLN A 27 -1.56 -16.16 -4.35
C GLN A 27 -1.21 -17.65 -4.29
N LYS A 28 -0.08 -18.08 -4.88
CA LYS A 28 0.37 -19.47 -4.83
C LYS A 28 0.83 -19.95 -3.45
N HIS A 29 1.44 -19.06 -2.66
CA HIS A 29 1.87 -19.39 -1.30
C HIS A 29 0.76 -19.12 -0.25
N GLY A 30 -0.51 -19.09 -0.70
CA GLY A 30 -1.70 -18.66 0.02
C GLY A 30 -1.65 -18.90 1.52
N ILE A 31 -1.36 -17.85 2.27
CA ILE A 31 -1.37 -17.90 3.73
C ILE A 31 -2.80 -17.64 4.19
N ALA A 32 -3.43 -18.59 4.87
CA ALA A 32 -4.81 -18.53 5.37
C ALA A 32 -4.93 -17.57 6.58
N PHE A 33 -4.51 -16.32 6.41
CA PHE A 33 -4.73 -15.25 7.38
C PHE A 33 -6.02 -14.51 7.04
N GLY A 34 -6.77 -14.14 8.08
CA GLY A 34 -7.95 -13.27 7.97
C GLY A 34 -7.64 -11.97 7.21
N SER A 35 -8.65 -11.43 6.54
CA SER A 35 -8.50 -10.24 5.69
C SER A 35 -7.96 -9.03 6.47
N ILE A 36 -8.39 -8.86 7.73
CA ILE A 36 -7.96 -7.74 8.58
C ILE A 36 -6.49 -7.90 8.98
N SER A 37 -6.06 -9.12 9.32
CA SER A 37 -4.65 -9.40 9.65
C SER A 37 -3.71 -9.14 8.46
N ARG A 38 -4.11 -9.52 7.25
CA ARG A 38 -3.36 -9.23 6.01
C ARG A 38 -3.18 -7.73 5.77
N MET A 39 -4.21 -6.92 6.02
CA MET A 39 -4.12 -5.46 5.94
C MET A 39 -3.15 -4.89 6.97
N ALA A 40 -3.10 -5.43 8.19
CA ALA A 40 -2.15 -4.97 9.20
C ALA A 40 -0.70 -5.27 8.83
N TRP A 41 -0.43 -6.46 8.28
CA TRP A 41 0.90 -6.80 7.72
C TRP A 41 1.30 -5.86 6.57
N SER A 42 0.33 -5.38 5.77
CA SER A 42 0.57 -4.35 4.77
C SER A 42 1.12 -3.07 5.41
N PHE A 43 0.47 -2.52 6.44
CA PHE A 43 0.96 -1.29 7.10
C PHE A 43 2.39 -1.43 7.66
N ILE A 44 2.72 -2.57 8.25
CA ILE A 44 4.07 -2.86 8.75
C ILE A 44 5.08 -2.90 7.59
N THR A 45 4.72 -3.54 6.48
CA THR A 45 5.60 -3.65 5.30
C THR A 45 5.78 -2.30 4.60
N ILE A 46 4.72 -1.50 4.46
CA ILE A 46 4.80 -0.12 3.93
C ILE A 46 5.73 0.72 4.80
N SER A 47 5.59 0.63 6.12
CA SER A 47 6.47 1.33 7.05
C SER A 47 7.94 0.93 6.87
N SER A 48 8.22 -0.37 6.77
CA SER A 48 9.58 -0.85 6.53
C SER A 48 10.15 -0.33 5.20
N SER A 49 9.33 -0.24 4.15
CA SER A 49 9.72 0.36 2.88
C SER A 49 10.05 1.85 3.02
N MET A 50 9.22 2.60 3.75
CA MET A 50 9.47 4.03 4.01
C MET A 50 10.70 4.27 4.90
N ALA A 51 10.95 3.39 5.89
CA ALA A 51 12.16 3.43 6.70
C ALA A 51 13.42 3.16 5.86
N PHE A 52 13.35 2.19 4.93
CA PHE A 52 14.42 1.93 3.97
C PHE A 52 14.65 3.14 3.05
N ALA A 53 13.58 3.76 2.53
CA ALA A 53 13.67 4.98 1.72
C ALA A 53 14.30 6.15 2.48
N ALA A 54 13.95 6.34 3.76
CA ALA A 54 14.59 7.34 4.61
C ALA A 54 16.08 7.03 4.86
N GLY A 55 16.43 5.75 5.02
CA GLY A 55 17.81 5.28 5.11
C GLY A 55 18.61 5.55 3.82
N LEU A 56 18.00 5.29 2.66
CA LEU A 56 18.57 5.65 1.37
C LEU A 56 18.74 7.15 1.23
N GLN A 57 17.75 7.95 1.65
CA GLN A 57 17.83 9.40 1.62
C GLN A 57 19.00 9.90 2.48
N LYS A 58 19.21 9.33 3.67
CA LYS A 58 20.37 9.61 4.52
C LYS A 58 21.69 9.21 3.85
N LEU A 59 21.72 8.05 3.19
CA LEU A 59 22.89 7.59 2.43
C LEU A 59 23.20 8.53 1.26
N ILE A 60 22.18 9.05 0.57
CA ILE A 60 22.30 10.04 -0.50
C ILE A 60 22.85 11.36 0.04
N TYR A 61 22.43 11.80 1.22
CA TYR A 61 22.98 13.02 1.81
C TYR A 61 24.40 12.85 2.38
N THR A 62 24.86 11.61 2.59
CA THR A 62 26.19 11.32 3.19
C THR A 62 27.27 10.98 2.15
N ARG A 63 26.90 10.76 0.88
CA ARG A 63 27.86 10.46 -0.21
C ARG A 63 28.09 11.69 -1.09
N GLY A 64 29.35 11.98 -1.45
CA GLY A 64 29.73 13.17 -2.23
C GLY A 64 29.51 13.02 -3.76
N PRO A 65 29.46 14.13 -4.52
CA PRO A 65 30.08 15.43 -4.23
C PRO A 65 29.13 16.55 -3.72
N CYS A 66 27.82 16.34 -3.71
CA CYS A 66 26.85 17.32 -3.21
C CYS A 66 26.05 16.73 -2.04
N TYR A 67 26.36 17.18 -0.81
CA TYR A 67 25.78 16.65 0.44
C TYR A 67 24.38 17.22 0.70
N GLU A 68 24.25 18.34 1.44
CA GLU A 68 22.96 18.91 1.85
C GLU A 68 22.15 19.56 0.71
N SER A 69 22.74 19.71 -0.48
CA SER A 69 22.11 20.34 -1.64
C SER A 69 22.46 19.58 -2.93
N PRO A 70 21.81 18.43 -3.19
CA PRO A 70 21.96 17.78 -4.48
C PRO A 70 21.57 18.76 -5.59
N LEU A 71 22.48 18.98 -6.56
CA LEU A 71 22.42 19.92 -7.69
C LEU A 71 22.78 21.40 -7.46
N SER A 72 22.97 21.88 -6.22
CA SER A 72 23.32 23.31 -5.97
C SER A 72 24.69 23.54 -5.33
N CYS A 73 25.59 22.56 -5.38
CA CYS A 73 27.00 22.78 -4.99
C CYS A 73 27.82 23.29 -6.17
N PRO A 74 28.90 24.06 -5.92
CA PRO A 74 29.81 24.55 -6.96
C PRO A 74 30.47 23.43 -7.77
N ASP A 75 30.62 22.23 -7.20
CA ASP A 75 31.10 21.02 -7.88
C ASP A 75 30.04 20.32 -8.76
N SER A 76 28.84 20.90 -8.89
CA SER A 76 27.72 20.30 -9.63
C SER A 76 27.62 20.74 -11.10
N ASP A 77 28.55 21.53 -11.63
CA ASP A 77 28.53 22.09 -13.00
C ASP A 77 27.11 22.55 -13.43
N GLY A 78 26.50 23.41 -12.61
CA GLY A 78 25.15 23.94 -12.86
C GLY A 78 24.00 22.92 -12.78
N GLY A 79 24.18 21.81 -12.07
CA GLY A 79 23.16 20.77 -11.87
C GLY A 79 23.33 19.51 -12.73
N LYS A 80 24.46 19.36 -13.44
CA LYS A 80 24.73 18.25 -14.36
C LYS A 80 25.39 17.02 -13.72
N ILE A 81 26.04 17.19 -12.56
CA ILE A 81 26.79 16.11 -11.91
C ILE A 81 26.00 15.59 -10.69
N PRO A 82 25.16 14.56 -10.86
CA PRO A 82 24.44 13.99 -9.73
C PRO A 82 25.38 13.19 -8.82
N ASN A 83 24.97 13.06 -7.55
CA ASN A 83 25.63 12.18 -6.58
C ASN A 83 25.79 10.75 -7.13
N ASN A 84 26.93 10.13 -6.82
CA ASN A 84 27.41 8.86 -7.38
C ASN A 84 26.69 7.66 -6.75
N ILE A 85 25.36 7.66 -6.86
CA ILE A 85 24.47 6.61 -6.38
C ILE A 85 23.64 6.13 -7.56
N SER A 86 23.69 4.81 -7.75
CA SER A 86 22.92 4.09 -8.76
C SER A 86 21.44 4.10 -8.38
N VAL A 87 20.56 4.41 -9.34
CA VAL A 87 19.10 4.42 -9.13
C VAL A 87 18.57 3.03 -8.72
N TRP A 88 19.29 1.97 -9.07
CA TRP A 88 19.00 0.59 -8.68
C TRP A 88 19.03 0.33 -7.17
N VAL A 89 19.65 1.21 -6.37
CA VAL A 89 19.60 1.08 -4.91
C VAL A 89 18.19 1.27 -4.35
N GLN A 90 17.28 1.90 -5.11
CA GLN A 90 15.88 2.10 -4.76
C GLN A 90 14.99 0.92 -5.15
N THR A 91 15.48 0.01 -5.99
CA THR A 91 14.72 -1.17 -6.43
C THR A 91 14.17 -1.99 -5.25
N PRO A 92 14.92 -2.30 -4.19
CA PRO A 92 14.39 -3.04 -3.03
C PRO A 92 13.19 -2.35 -2.37
N SER A 93 13.20 -1.02 -2.20
CA SER A 93 12.05 -0.31 -1.63
C SER A 93 10.77 -0.48 -2.46
N TYR A 94 10.88 -0.48 -3.79
CA TYR A 94 9.72 -0.69 -4.66
C TYR A 94 9.18 -2.11 -4.57
N PHE A 95 10.06 -3.12 -4.41
CA PHE A 95 9.61 -4.50 -4.16
C PHE A 95 8.86 -4.63 -2.84
N LEU A 96 9.36 -4.00 -1.76
CA LEU A 96 8.66 -4.02 -0.46
C LEU A 96 7.34 -3.26 -0.53
N LEU A 97 7.29 -2.14 -1.25
CA LEU A 97 6.07 -1.37 -1.44
C LEU A 97 5.02 -2.17 -2.23
N ALA A 98 5.43 -2.78 -3.34
CA ALA A 98 4.58 -3.65 -4.15
C ALA A 98 4.04 -4.85 -3.36
N PHE A 99 4.87 -5.48 -2.54
CA PHE A 99 4.44 -6.56 -1.65
C PHE A 99 3.35 -6.08 -0.69
N ALA A 100 3.53 -4.90 -0.11
CA ALA A 100 2.56 -4.32 0.81
C ALA A 100 1.28 -3.88 0.11
N GLU A 101 1.36 -3.32 -1.10
CA GLU A 101 0.19 -3.01 -1.93
C GLU A 101 -0.60 -4.27 -2.21
N ILE A 102 0.02 -5.39 -2.59
CA ILE A 102 -0.72 -6.63 -2.87
C ILE A 102 -1.47 -7.11 -1.62
N LEU A 103 -0.83 -7.09 -0.45
CA LEU A 103 -1.46 -7.50 0.81
C LEU A 103 -2.58 -6.57 1.28
N GLY A 104 -2.41 -5.26 1.13
CA GLY A 104 -3.36 -4.27 1.65
C GLY A 104 -4.44 -3.95 0.64
N PHE A 105 -4.05 -3.57 -0.58
CA PHE A 105 -4.94 -3.05 -1.60
C PHE A 105 -5.86 -4.12 -2.20
N THR A 106 -5.32 -5.30 -2.48
CA THR A 106 -6.11 -6.42 -3.01
C THR A 106 -7.15 -6.85 -1.99
N THR A 107 -6.71 -7.07 -0.75
CA THR A 107 -7.59 -7.48 0.34
C THR A 107 -8.61 -6.40 0.69
N LEU A 108 -8.25 -5.11 0.66
CA LEU A 108 -9.20 -4.01 0.85
C LEU A 108 -10.29 -4.02 -0.22
N SER A 109 -9.90 -4.22 -1.47
CA SER A 109 -10.86 -4.25 -2.58
C SER A 109 -11.78 -5.47 -2.48
N GLU A 110 -11.20 -6.65 -2.20
CA GLU A 110 -11.95 -7.90 -2.01
C GLU A 110 -12.91 -7.82 -0.82
N TYR A 111 -12.44 -7.36 0.34
CA TYR A 111 -13.24 -7.15 1.53
C TYR A 111 -14.37 -6.16 1.28
N SER A 112 -14.07 -5.04 0.62
CA SER A 112 -15.08 -4.02 0.34
C SER A 112 -16.12 -4.48 -0.68
N TYR A 113 -15.76 -5.35 -1.63
CA TYR A 113 -16.72 -5.96 -2.55
C TYR A 113 -17.56 -7.06 -1.90
N SER A 114 -16.98 -7.81 -0.96
CA SER A 114 -17.70 -8.84 -0.18
C SER A 114 -18.75 -8.20 0.74
N LYS A 115 -18.42 -7.07 1.35
CA LYS A 115 -19.32 -6.34 2.27
C LYS A 115 -20.28 -5.37 1.56
N ALA A 116 -20.04 -5.00 0.31
CA ALA A 116 -20.92 -4.08 -0.41
C ALA A 116 -22.16 -4.78 -0.99
N PRO A 117 -23.36 -4.21 -0.84
CA PRO A 117 -24.54 -4.70 -1.56
C PRO A 117 -24.32 -4.57 -3.08
N LYS A 118 -24.90 -5.51 -3.85
CA LYS A 118 -24.63 -5.69 -5.29
C LYS A 118 -24.70 -4.39 -6.11
N ASP A 119 -25.60 -3.47 -5.74
CA ASP A 119 -25.83 -2.21 -6.46
C ASP A 119 -24.89 -1.05 -6.04
N MET A 120 -24.14 -1.17 -4.94
CA MET A 120 -23.29 -0.07 -4.41
C MET A 120 -21.78 -0.28 -4.64
N ARG A 121 -21.39 -1.32 -5.39
CA ARG A 121 -19.98 -1.61 -5.70
C ARG A 121 -19.27 -0.43 -6.38
N SER A 122 -19.96 0.26 -7.27
CA SER A 122 -19.46 1.46 -7.95
C SER A 122 -19.23 2.63 -6.98
N LEU A 123 -20.13 2.83 -6.00
CA LEU A 123 -19.98 3.88 -4.98
C LEU A 123 -18.75 3.63 -4.11
N VAL A 124 -18.54 2.38 -3.69
CA VAL A 124 -17.38 1.97 -2.91
C VAL A 124 -16.07 2.22 -3.67
N GLN A 125 -16.04 1.87 -4.96
CA GLN A 125 -14.88 2.14 -5.81
C GLN A 125 -14.65 3.65 -5.99
N ALA A 126 -15.71 4.45 -6.11
CA ALA A 126 -15.62 5.90 -6.17
C ALA A 126 -15.05 6.48 -4.87
N LEU A 127 -15.52 6.03 -3.70
CA LEU A 127 -14.98 6.44 -2.39
C LEU A 127 -13.49 6.09 -2.28
N ARG A 128 -13.06 4.93 -2.78
CA ARG A 128 -11.63 4.56 -2.83
C ARG A 128 -10.82 5.58 -3.64
N GLN A 129 -11.34 6.04 -4.78
CA GLN A 129 -10.66 7.04 -5.60
C GLN A 129 -10.69 8.43 -5.00
N VAL A 130 -11.76 8.80 -4.28
CA VAL A 130 -11.80 10.05 -3.51
C VAL A 130 -10.69 10.06 -2.45
N THR A 131 -10.50 8.96 -1.73
CA THR A 131 -9.38 8.83 -0.77
C THR A 131 -8.02 8.98 -1.45
N ALA A 132 -7.84 8.40 -2.64
CA ALA A 132 -6.62 8.56 -3.43
C ALA A 132 -6.40 10.02 -3.92
N ALA A 133 -7.49 10.72 -4.28
CA ALA A 133 -7.45 12.12 -4.66
C ALA A 133 -7.08 13.02 -3.48
N ILE A 134 -7.65 12.76 -2.30
CA ILE A 134 -7.28 13.46 -1.05
C ILE A 134 -5.79 13.21 -0.73
N GLY A 135 -5.31 11.98 -0.87
CA GLY A 135 -3.90 11.64 -0.71
C GLY A 135 -2.99 12.43 -1.66
N SER A 136 -3.36 12.51 -2.93
CA SER A 136 -2.65 13.31 -3.93
C SER A 136 -2.68 14.81 -3.61
N ALA A 137 -3.81 15.33 -3.13
CA ALA A 137 -3.97 16.72 -2.72
C ALA A 137 -3.07 17.06 -1.52
N LEU A 138 -2.99 16.17 -0.53
CA LEU A 138 -2.07 16.29 0.59
C LEU A 138 -0.61 16.25 0.12
N GLY A 139 -0.28 15.38 -0.83
CA GLY A 139 1.05 15.33 -1.45
C GLY A 139 1.44 16.65 -2.12
N MET A 140 0.50 17.28 -2.84
CA MET A 140 0.72 18.61 -3.44
C MET A 140 0.86 19.70 -2.36
N ALA A 141 0.05 19.66 -1.30
CA ALA A 141 0.15 20.60 -0.18
C ALA A 141 1.49 20.49 0.57
N LEU A 142 2.11 19.30 0.56
CA LEU A 142 3.42 19.03 1.14
C LEU A 142 4.59 19.34 0.20
N SER A 143 4.34 19.59 -1.09
CA SER A 143 5.35 19.99 -2.08
C SER A 143 6.27 21.13 -1.62
N PRO A 144 5.79 22.26 -1.04
CA PRO A 144 6.66 23.32 -0.56
C PRO A 144 7.50 22.93 0.68
N VAL A 145 7.13 21.88 1.40
CA VAL A 145 7.90 21.34 2.54
C VAL A 145 8.99 20.37 2.04
N ALA A 146 8.85 19.82 0.83
CA ALA A 146 9.78 18.90 0.20
C ALA A 146 11.06 19.58 -0.36
N VAL A 147 11.61 20.55 0.38
CA VAL A 147 12.89 21.20 0.06
C VAL A 147 14.03 20.44 0.75
N ASN A 148 15.15 20.21 0.06
CA ASN A 148 16.34 19.62 0.69
C ASN A 148 16.81 20.48 1.88
N PRO A 149 17.20 19.91 3.04
CA PRO A 149 17.22 18.51 3.46
C PRO A 149 15.93 18.02 4.18
N LYS A 150 14.87 18.85 4.24
CA LYS A 150 13.62 18.58 4.97
C LYS A 150 12.82 17.37 4.44
N VAL A 151 13.09 16.96 3.21
CA VAL A 151 12.51 15.75 2.58
C VAL A 151 12.75 14.49 3.42
N MET A 152 13.90 14.39 4.10
CA MET A 152 14.16 13.24 4.98
C MET A 152 13.18 13.19 6.17
N TYR A 153 12.93 14.33 6.80
CA TYR A 153 11.99 14.43 7.91
C TYR A 153 10.55 14.09 7.50
N LEU A 154 10.18 14.46 6.26
CA LEU A 154 8.89 14.12 5.69
C LEU A 154 8.74 12.59 5.52
N TYR A 155 9.75 11.90 4.97
CA TYR A 155 9.71 10.44 4.86
C TYR A 155 9.70 9.73 6.22
N THR A 156 10.48 10.21 7.19
CA THR A 156 10.45 9.64 8.54
C THR A 156 9.13 9.90 9.25
N GLY A 157 8.51 11.06 9.01
CA GLY A 157 7.19 11.39 9.53
C GLY A 157 6.12 10.48 8.96
N LEU A 158 6.13 10.25 7.64
CA LEU A 158 5.23 9.30 6.97
C LEU A 158 5.45 7.85 7.44
N ALA A 159 6.69 7.44 7.67
CA ALA A 159 6.99 6.13 8.24
C ALA A 159 6.42 6.00 9.66
N ALA A 160 6.59 7.03 10.49
CA ALA A 160 6.10 7.05 11.87
C ALA A 160 4.56 7.04 11.95
N THR A 161 3.88 7.79 11.08
CA THR A 161 2.41 7.79 11.03
C THR A 161 1.87 6.43 10.61
N MET A 162 2.51 5.75 9.65
CA MET A 162 2.13 4.38 9.27
C MET A 162 2.39 3.36 10.38
N ILE A 163 3.49 3.48 11.13
CA ILE A 163 3.75 2.64 12.32
C ILE A 163 2.69 2.86 13.38
N ALA A 164 2.26 4.11 13.61
CA ALA A 164 1.24 4.41 14.59
C ALA A 164 -0.17 3.99 14.12
N ALA A 165 -0.44 4.08 12.81
CA ALA A 165 -1.71 3.66 12.23
C ALA A 165 -1.91 2.14 12.29
N ALA A 166 -0.85 1.34 12.15
CA ALA A 166 -0.94 -0.12 12.20
C ALA A 166 -1.58 -0.69 13.49
N PRO A 167 -1.12 -0.35 14.72
CA PRO A 167 -1.73 -0.83 15.96
C PRO A 167 -3.10 -0.22 16.21
N VAL A 168 -3.33 1.05 15.81
CA VAL A 168 -4.66 1.68 15.94
C VAL A 168 -5.67 0.95 15.06
N PHE A 169 -5.30 0.64 13.81
CA PHE A 169 -6.12 -0.14 12.89
C PHE A 169 -6.38 -1.54 13.43
N TRP A 170 -5.33 -2.23 13.91
CA TRP A 170 -5.48 -3.57 14.50
C TRP A 170 -6.45 -3.54 15.69
N VAL A 171 -6.28 -2.62 16.64
CA VAL A 171 -7.13 -2.53 17.83
C VAL A 171 -8.56 -2.15 17.49
N ALA A 172 -8.77 -1.24 16.55
CA ALA A 172 -10.12 -0.81 16.15
C ALA A 172 -10.89 -1.91 15.39
N PHE A 173 -10.20 -2.69 14.55
CA PHE A 173 -10.85 -3.64 13.64
C PHE A 173 -10.73 -5.10 14.06
N ARG A 174 -9.94 -5.47 15.07
CA ARG A 174 -9.86 -6.87 15.56
C ARG A 174 -11.24 -7.45 15.88
N ASN A 175 -12.17 -6.63 16.38
CA ASN A 175 -13.50 -7.07 16.78
C ASN A 175 -14.41 -7.36 15.57
N TYR A 176 -14.09 -6.82 14.40
CA TYR A 176 -14.79 -7.12 13.16
C TYR A 176 -14.30 -8.43 12.51
N ASP A 177 -13.08 -8.87 12.81
CA ASP A 177 -12.56 -10.17 12.35
C ASP A 177 -13.38 -11.30 13.00
N ASP A 178 -13.59 -11.24 14.33
CA ASP A 178 -14.41 -12.22 15.07
C ASP A 178 -15.86 -12.28 14.54
N ILE A 179 -16.46 -11.12 14.21
CA ILE A 179 -17.82 -11.05 13.67
C ILE A 179 -17.90 -11.61 12.25
N ASP A 180 -16.86 -11.43 11.43
CA ASP A 180 -16.82 -11.95 10.05
C ASP A 180 -16.70 -13.47 10.05
N ASP A 181 -15.88 -14.03 10.94
CA ASP A 181 -15.74 -15.47 11.14
C ASP A 181 -17.07 -16.09 11.66
N GLU A 182 -17.73 -15.45 12.62
CA GLU A 182 -19.02 -15.91 13.15
C GLU A 182 -20.16 -15.85 12.10
N LEU A 183 -20.19 -14.82 11.25
CA LEU A 183 -21.13 -14.75 10.12
C LEU A 183 -20.84 -15.82 9.06
N HIS A 184 -19.56 -16.12 8.80
CA HIS A 184 -19.18 -17.18 7.87
C HIS A 184 -19.63 -18.55 8.39
N GLU A 185 -19.42 -18.85 9.68
CA GLU A 185 -19.93 -20.08 10.27
C GLU A 185 -21.46 -20.14 10.24
N THR A 186 -22.16 -19.07 10.61
CA THR A 186 -23.62 -19.03 10.63
C THR A 186 -24.24 -19.18 9.23
N SER A 187 -23.62 -18.59 8.20
CA SER A 187 -24.08 -18.70 6.81
C SER A 187 -23.81 -20.06 6.17
N LEU A 188 -22.85 -20.83 6.68
CA LEU A 188 -22.65 -22.24 6.31
C LEU A 188 -23.64 -23.18 7.02
N ILE A 189 -24.19 -22.77 8.17
CA ILE A 189 -25.22 -23.54 8.91
C ILE A 189 -26.64 -23.28 8.35
N GLN A 190 -26.88 -22.12 7.74
CA GLN A 190 -28.20 -21.71 7.22
C GLN A 190 -28.54 -21.95 5.72
N PRO A 191 -27.70 -22.56 4.85
CA PRO A 191 -28.09 -22.79 3.45
C PRO A 191 -29.13 -23.93 3.33
N ASP A 192 -29.05 -24.94 4.19
CA ASP A 192 -29.95 -26.10 4.17
C ASP A 192 -31.39 -25.73 4.60
N SER A 193 -31.52 -24.88 5.63
CA SER A 193 -32.83 -24.55 6.20
C SER A 193 -33.64 -23.53 5.39
N ARG A 194 -33.02 -22.70 4.55
CA ARG A 194 -33.76 -21.81 3.62
C ARG A 194 -34.26 -22.54 2.39
N ASP A 195 -33.43 -23.39 1.79
CA ASP A 195 -33.82 -24.19 0.63
C ASP A 195 -34.89 -25.23 1.04
N GLU A 196 -34.78 -25.85 2.22
CA GLU A 196 -35.82 -26.74 2.76
C GLU A 196 -37.13 -25.99 3.07
N MET A 197 -37.08 -24.77 3.61
CA MET A 197 -38.30 -23.97 3.86
C MET A 197 -38.96 -23.50 2.56
N GLU A 198 -38.18 -23.16 1.53
CA GLU A 198 -38.71 -22.75 0.22
C GLU A 198 -39.32 -23.95 -0.52
N GLU A 199 -38.69 -25.13 -0.48
CA GLU A 199 -39.24 -26.38 -1.04
C GLU A 199 -40.50 -26.84 -0.28
N THR A 200 -40.51 -26.74 1.04
CA THR A 200 -41.68 -27.11 1.86
C THR A 200 -42.84 -26.15 1.63
N THR A 201 -42.57 -24.85 1.45
CA THR A 201 -43.61 -23.86 1.15
C THR A 201 -44.17 -24.05 -0.26
N ALA A 202 -43.33 -24.41 -1.23
CA ALA A 202 -43.74 -24.74 -2.60
C ALA A 202 -44.57 -26.05 -2.68
N ARG A 203 -44.31 -27.02 -1.79
CA ARG A 203 -45.12 -28.26 -1.66
C ARG A 203 -46.48 -28.06 -0.96
N VAL A 204 -46.62 -27.00 -0.17
CA VAL A 204 -47.81 -26.76 0.68
C VAL A 204 -48.81 -25.81 0.02
N GLN A 205 -48.47 -25.17 -1.10
CA GLN A 205 -49.46 -24.48 -1.95
C GLN A 205 -50.15 -25.48 -2.89
N PRO A 206 -51.45 -25.78 -2.70
CA PRO A 206 -52.23 -26.67 -3.57
C PRO A 206 -52.63 -26.03 -4.91
#